data_AF-A0A0G0UJD2-F1
#
_entry.id   AF-A0A0G0UJD2-F1
#
_cell.length_a   1.000
_cell.length_b   1.000
_cell.length_c   1.000
_cell.angle_alpha   90.00
_cell.angle_beta   90.00
_cell.angle_gamma   90.00
#
_symmetry.space_group_name_H-M   'P 1'
#
loop_
_entity.id
_entity.type
_entity.pdbx_description
1 polymer ?
#
loop_
_entity_poly.entity_id
_entity_poly.type
_entity_poly.pdbx_seq_one_letter_code
_entity_poly.pdbx_strand_id
1 'polypeptide(L)'
;MPSLFPEFYSYALIAPFLLRIVLAVAFIKYGAKGFGETSSLLSKTIGGIMLASGALLVLGLFTQAAALGIMALLALIKILKSKTSMANIAPESKMLTAFMATIAIAIFLLGPGIFSFDLPL
;
A
#
# COMPACT_ATOMS: atom_id res chain seq x y z
N MET A 1 27.89 -4.08 -10.24
CA MET A 1 28.22 -2.98 -9.31
C MET A 1 29.03 -3.55 -8.16
N PRO A 2 30.10 -2.88 -7.70
CA PRO A 2 30.83 -3.35 -6.52
C PRO A 2 29.90 -3.23 -5.30
N SER A 3 29.44 -4.37 -4.79
CA SER A 3 28.70 -4.50 -3.54
C SER A 3 29.63 -5.18 -2.54
N LEU A 4 29.54 -4.78 -1.27
CA LEU A 4 30.21 -5.51 -0.18
C LEU A 4 29.70 -6.95 -0.07
N PHE A 5 28.46 -7.18 -0.49
CA PHE A 5 27.81 -8.49 -0.46
C PHE A 5 27.06 -8.74 -1.78
N PRO A 6 27.76 -9.19 -2.84
CA PRO A 6 27.14 -9.50 -4.13
C PRO A 6 26.08 -10.61 -4.03
N GLU A 7 26.18 -11.48 -3.02
CA GLU A 7 25.25 -12.58 -2.79
C GLU A 7 23.82 -12.11 -2.49
N PHE A 8 23.64 -10.85 -2.05
CA PHE A 8 22.31 -10.29 -1.81
C PHE A 8 21.51 -9.99 -3.07
N TYR A 9 22.15 -9.94 -4.24
CA TYR A 9 21.41 -9.82 -5.49
C TYR A 9 20.51 -11.03 -5.75
N SER A 10 20.83 -12.20 -5.18
CA SER A 10 19.99 -13.40 -5.20
C SER A 10 18.64 -13.20 -4.49
N TYR A 11 18.57 -12.26 -3.55
CA TYR A 11 17.35 -11.93 -2.80
C TYR A 11 16.62 -10.69 -3.35
N ALA A 12 16.91 -10.28 -4.58
CA ALA A 12 16.30 -9.10 -5.20
C ALA A 12 14.76 -9.16 -5.20
N LEU A 13 14.16 -10.35 -5.29
CA LEU A 13 12.71 -10.54 -5.25
C LEU A 13 12.11 -10.53 -3.83
N ILE A 14 12.93 -10.70 -2.79
CA ILE A 14 12.48 -10.63 -1.39
C ILE A 14 12.22 -9.18 -0.99
N ALA A 15 13.03 -8.23 -1.48
CA ALA A 15 12.86 -6.81 -1.18
C ALA A 15 11.45 -6.28 -1.54
N PRO A 16 10.96 -6.38 -2.79
CA PRO A 16 9.60 -5.96 -3.14
C PRO A 16 8.53 -6.74 -2.38
N PHE A 17 8.75 -8.03 -2.06
CA PHE A 17 7.81 -8.80 -1.22
C PHE A 17 7.65 -8.20 0.18
N LEU A 18 8.75 -7.89 0.87
CA LEU A 18 8.70 -7.27 2.21
C LEU A 18 8.00 -5.92 2.17
N LEU A 19 8.33 -5.09 1.18
CA LEU A 19 7.67 -3.82 0.93
C LEU A 19 6.15 -3.99 0.73
N ARG A 20 5.75 -5.02 -0.03
CA ARG A 20 4.36 -5.38 -0.30
C ARG A 20 3.60 -5.68 0.99
N ILE A 21 4.15 -6.56 1.83
CA ILE A 21 3.53 -6.97 3.10
C ILE A 21 3.40 -5.79 4.06
N VAL A 22 4.45 -4.97 4.20
CA VAL A 22 4.41 -3.79 5.07
C VAL A 22 3.34 -2.80 4.63
N LEU A 23 3.27 -2.50 3.34
CA LEU A 23 2.26 -1.59 2.79
C LEU A 23 0.85 -2.17 2.92
N ALA A 24 0.68 -3.47 2.67
CA ALA A 24 -0.58 -4.17 2.79
C ALA A 24 -1.13 -4.13 4.22
N VAL A 25 -0.31 -4.43 5.23
CA VAL A 25 -0.72 -4.36 6.65
C VAL A 25 -1.14 -2.95 7.03
N ALA A 26 -0.39 -1.93 6.60
CA ALA A 26 -0.78 -0.54 6.83
C ALA A 26 -2.15 -0.23 6.21
N PHE A 27 -2.35 -0.60 4.95
CA PHE A 27 -3.62 -0.40 4.25
C PHE A 27 -4.79 -1.13 4.89
N ILE A 28 -4.59 -2.37 5.33
CA ILE A 28 -5.63 -3.15 6.02
C ILE A 28 -6.00 -2.48 7.35
N LYS A 29 -5.00 -2.07 8.13
CA LYS A 29 -5.21 -1.39 9.42
C LYS A 29 -5.99 -0.09 9.27
N TYR A 30 -5.61 0.77 8.32
CA TYR A 30 -6.31 2.05 8.09
C TYR A 30 -7.66 1.86 7.41
N GLY A 31 -7.78 0.87 6.51
CA GLY A 31 -9.04 0.51 5.87
C GLY A 31 -10.11 0.05 6.86
N ALA A 32 -9.71 -0.76 7.85
CA ALA A 32 -10.60 -1.22 8.92
C ALA A 32 -11.16 -0.05 9.76
N LYS A 33 -10.37 1.01 10.00
CA LYS A 33 -10.86 2.22 10.69
C LYS A 33 -12.00 2.91 9.94
N GLY A 34 -12.15 2.67 8.64
CA GLY A 34 -13.23 3.21 7.82
C GLY A 34 -14.61 2.62 8.11
N PHE A 35 -14.70 1.55 8.90
CA PHE A 35 -15.95 0.88 9.27
C PHE A 35 -16.42 1.15 10.71
N GLY A 36 -15.84 2.13 11.41
CA GLY A 36 -16.29 2.51 12.77
C GLY A 36 -17.74 3.03 12.80
N GLU A 37 -18.38 2.99 13.97
CA GLU A 37 -19.81 3.34 14.13
C GLU A 37 -20.19 4.75 13.63
N THR A 38 -19.26 5.71 13.75
CA THR A 38 -19.45 7.11 13.32
C THR A 38 -18.92 7.40 11.91
N SER A 39 -18.59 6.36 11.12
CA SER A 39 -18.02 6.52 9.78
C SER A 39 -19.06 6.92 8.74
N SER A 40 -18.73 7.96 7.95
CA SER A 40 -19.53 8.37 6.80
C SER A 40 -19.54 7.29 5.71
N LEU A 41 -20.54 7.32 4.82
CA LEU A 41 -20.62 6.38 3.71
C LEU A 41 -19.35 6.42 2.82
N LEU A 42 -18.80 7.63 2.63
CA LEU A 42 -17.56 7.86 1.89
C LEU A 42 -16.33 7.29 2.63
N SER A 43 -16.33 7.34 3.96
CA SER A 43 -15.30 6.70 4.78
C SER A 43 -15.36 5.17 4.64
N LYS A 44 -16.56 4.59 4.63
CA LYS A 44 -16.74 3.14 4.44
C LYS A 44 -16.30 2.68 3.05
N THR A 45 -16.61 3.43 2.00
CA THR A 45 -16.18 3.08 0.63
C THR A 45 -14.67 3.16 0.48
N ILE A 46 -14.04 4.24 0.94
CA ILE A 46 -12.57 4.38 0.91
C ILE A 46 -11.92 3.28 1.77
N GLY A 47 -12.47 3.00 2.96
CA GLY A 47 -12.00 1.93 3.82
C GLY A 47 -12.09 0.55 3.16
N GLY A 48 -13.20 0.26 2.47
CA GLY A 48 -13.37 -0.96 1.70
C GLY A 48 -12.37 -1.10 0.55
N ILE A 49 -12.12 -0.01 -0.19
CA ILE A 49 -11.09 0.02 -1.24
C ILE A 49 -9.70 -0.23 -0.62
N MET A 50 -9.39 0.39 0.52
CA MET A 50 -8.10 0.17 1.21
C MET A 50 -7.92 -1.28 1.65
N LEU A 51 -8.96 -1.92 2.20
CA LEU A 51 -8.94 -3.33 2.57
C LEU A 51 -8.71 -4.22 1.34
N ALA A 52 -9.45 -3.97 0.26
CA ALA A 52 -9.31 -4.73 -0.99
C ALA A 52 -7.90 -4.57 -1.59
N SER A 53 -7.39 -3.34 -1.69
CA SER A 53 -6.02 -3.08 -2.16
C SER A 53 -4.96 -3.73 -1.27
N GLY A 54 -5.14 -3.70 0.04
CA GLY A 54 -4.27 -4.39 0.99
C GLY A 54 -4.28 -5.91 0.76
N ALA A 55 -5.45 -6.51 0.60
CA ALA A 55 -5.58 -7.94 0.32
C ALA A 55 -4.95 -8.35 -1.02
N LEU A 56 -5.16 -7.57 -2.08
CA LEU A 56 -4.50 -7.78 -3.39
C LEU A 56 -2.98 -7.72 -3.26
N LEU A 57 -2.47 -6.76 -2.48
CA LEU A 57 -1.04 -6.68 -2.16
C LEU A 57 -0.56 -7.81 -1.27
N VAL A 58 -1.36 -8.48 -0.42
CA VAL A 58 -0.90 -9.68 0.30
C VAL A 58 -0.81 -10.87 -0.66
N LEU A 59 -1.83 -11.07 -1.49
CA LEU A 59 -1.88 -12.16 -2.45
C LEU A 59 -0.86 -12.00 -3.57
N GLY A 60 -0.43 -10.77 -3.87
CA GLY A 60 0.48 -10.50 -4.97
C GLY A 60 -0.23 -10.57 -6.31
N LEU A 61 -1.47 -10.07 -6.32
CA LEU A 61 -2.34 -9.93 -7.49
C LEU A 61 -2.37 -8.48 -7.95
N PHE A 62 -2.21 -8.27 -9.25
CA PHE A 62 -2.17 -6.97 -9.91
C PHE A 62 -1.27 -5.96 -9.17
N THR A 63 -0.13 -6.39 -8.64
CA THR A 63 0.79 -5.67 -7.75
C THR A 63 1.14 -4.27 -8.23
N GLN A 64 1.51 -4.10 -9.50
CA GLN A 64 1.83 -2.78 -10.06
C GLN A 64 0.58 -1.88 -10.14
N ALA A 65 -0.56 -2.42 -10.57
CA ALA A 65 -1.81 -1.68 -10.61
C ALA A 65 -2.33 -1.32 -9.20
N ALA A 66 -2.19 -2.23 -8.24
CA ALA A 66 -2.52 -2.01 -6.84
C ALA A 66 -1.63 -0.91 -6.23
N ALA A 67 -0.33 -0.90 -6.54
CA ALA A 67 0.59 0.16 -6.11
C ALA A 67 0.20 1.53 -6.68
N LEU A 68 -0.16 1.61 -7.97
CA LEU A 68 -0.70 2.84 -8.57
C LEU A 68 -2.00 3.29 -7.89
N GLY A 69 -2.95 2.36 -7.70
CA GLY A 69 -4.21 2.64 -7.03
C GLY A 69 -4.02 3.16 -5.61
N ILE A 70 -3.07 2.58 -4.88
CA ILE A 70 -2.68 3.03 -3.54
C ILE A 70 -2.13 4.46 -3.55
N MET A 71 -1.25 4.81 -4.48
CA MET A 71 -0.75 6.19 -4.61
C MET A 71 -1.88 7.18 -4.89
N ALA A 72 -2.77 6.84 -5.82
CA ALA A 72 -3.95 7.65 -6.13
C ALA A 72 -4.85 7.81 -4.91
N LEU A 73 -5.07 6.73 -4.15
CA LEU A 73 -5.92 6.76 -2.96
C LEU A 73 -5.31 7.57 -1.82
N LEU A 74 -4.01 7.48 -1.59
CA LEU A 74 -3.32 8.32 -0.60
C LEU A 74 -3.42 9.81 -0.95
N ALA A 75 -3.27 10.16 -2.24
CA ALA A 75 -3.47 11.52 -2.71
C ALA A 75 -4.92 11.99 -2.51
N LEU A 76 -5.89 11.15 -2.86
CA LEU A 76 -7.32 11.44 -2.68
C LEU A 76 -7.67 11.66 -1.20
N ILE A 77 -7.23 10.77 -0.31
CA ILE A 77 -7.45 10.89 1.14
C ILE A 77 -6.85 12.20 1.67
N LYS A 78 -5.67 12.60 1.21
CA LYS A 78 -5.03 13.86 1.60
C LYS A 78 -5.86 15.08 1.18
N ILE A 79 -6.39 15.08 -0.04
CA ILE A 79 -7.25 16.16 -0.55
C ILE A 79 -8.57 16.21 0.22
N LEU A 80 -9.19 15.06 0.46
CA LEU A 80 -10.49 14.97 1.11
C LEU A 80 -10.40 15.23 2.62
N LYS A 81 -9.30 14.87 3.30
CA LYS A 81 -9.05 15.23 4.71
C LYS A 81 -9.07 16.75 4.94
N SER A 82 -8.64 17.53 3.95
CA SER A 82 -8.71 18.99 3.99
C SER A 82 -10.16 19.52 3.95
N LYS A 83 -11.07 18.76 3.32
CA LYS A 83 -12.45 19.19 3.03
C LYS A 83 -13.52 18.50 3.87
N THR A 84 -13.21 17.37 4.53
CA THR A 84 -14.19 16.51 5.21
C THR A 84 -13.60 15.89 6.47
N SER A 85 -14.46 15.52 7.42
CA SER A 85 -14.09 14.84 8.68
C SER A 85 -13.67 13.37 8.47
N MET A 86 -12.70 13.13 7.58
CA MET A 86 -12.11 11.81 7.32
C MET A 86 -10.88 11.53 8.19
N ALA A 87 -10.84 12.12 9.38
CA ALA A 87 -9.70 12.04 10.28
C ALA A 87 -9.32 10.61 10.66
N ASN A 88 -10.29 9.69 10.71
CA ASN A 88 -10.08 8.33 11.22
C ASN A 88 -9.36 7.39 10.25
N ILE A 89 -9.47 7.60 8.94
CA ILE A 89 -8.86 6.71 7.92
C ILE A 89 -7.47 7.19 7.50
N ALA A 90 -7.26 8.50 7.52
CA ALA A 90 -5.99 9.06 7.08
C ALA A 90 -4.85 8.67 8.03
N PRO A 91 -3.65 8.40 7.50
CA PRO A 91 -2.43 8.36 8.31
C PRO A 91 -2.33 9.57 9.25
N GLU A 92 -1.91 9.29 10.47
CA GLU A 92 -1.86 10.29 11.56
C GLU A 92 -0.76 11.33 11.30
N SER A 93 0.36 10.92 10.69
CA SER A 93 1.48 11.80 10.37
C SER A 93 1.73 11.91 8.86
N LYS A 94 2.13 13.11 8.41
CA LYS A 94 2.58 13.36 7.03
C LYS A 94 3.76 12.45 6.65
N MET A 95 4.62 12.15 7.63
CA MET A 95 5.77 11.26 7.47
C MET A 95 5.32 9.83 7.12
N LEU A 96 4.29 9.30 7.80
CA LEU A 96 3.78 7.96 7.51
C LEU A 96 3.12 7.88 6.13
N THR A 97 2.38 8.93 5.71
CA THR A 97 1.87 9.02 4.33
C THR A 97 3.01 9.01 3.31
N ALA A 98 4.09 9.77 3.56
CA ALA A 98 5.24 9.82 2.67
C ALA A 98 5.92 8.45 2.57
N PHE A 99 6.14 7.76 3.70
CA PHE A 99 6.68 6.40 3.68
C PHE A 99 5.82 5.43 2.88
N MET A 100 4.50 5.42 3.10
CA MET A 100 3.59 4.54 2.36
C MET A 100 3.62 4.84 0.86
N ALA A 101 3.67 6.12 0.48
CA ALA A 101 3.80 6.52 -0.93
C ALA A 101 5.14 6.08 -1.53
N THR A 102 6.25 6.27 -0.82
CA THR A 102 7.58 5.82 -1.26
C THR A 102 7.63 4.31 -1.44
N ILE A 103 7.03 3.55 -0.52
CA ILE A 103 6.93 2.08 -0.65
C ILE A 103 6.09 1.70 -1.87
N ALA A 104 4.97 2.39 -2.12
CA ALA A 104 4.15 2.13 -3.30
C ALA A 104 4.90 2.44 -4.61
N ILE A 105 5.66 3.54 -4.67
CA ILE A 105 6.55 3.85 -5.80
C ILE A 105 7.59 2.73 -5.98
N ALA A 106 8.20 2.28 -4.89
CA ALA A 106 9.20 1.22 -4.94
C ALA A 106 8.60 -0.10 -5.46
N ILE A 107 7.41 -0.51 -5.00
CA ILE A 107 6.73 -1.72 -5.52
C ILE A 107 6.37 -1.56 -7.00
N PHE A 108 5.90 -0.38 -7.41
CA PHE A 108 5.58 -0.12 -8.81
C PHE A 108 6.81 -0.29 -9.72
N LEU A 109 7.97 0.20 -9.29
CA LEU A 109 9.23 0.15 -10.07
C LEU A 109 9.94 -1.22 -9.98
N LEU A 110 9.97 -1.83 -8.80
CA LEU A 110 10.66 -3.11 -8.56
C LEU A 110 9.82 -4.33 -8.96
N GLY A 111 8.50 -4.15 -9.06
CA GLY A 111 7.56 -5.19 -9.44
C GLY A 111 7.01 -6.03 -8.26
N PRO A 112 6.40 -7.19 -8.57
CA PRO A 112 5.60 -7.97 -7.60
C PRO A 112 6.39 -8.56 -6.43
N GLY A 113 7.64 -8.97 -6.68
CA GLY A 113 8.45 -9.76 -5.76
C GLY A 113 8.08 -11.24 -5.70
N ILE A 114 8.77 -11.99 -4.84
CA ILE A 114 8.57 -13.43 -4.68
C ILE A 114 7.14 -13.75 -4.17
N PHE A 115 6.65 -14.96 -4.45
CA PHE A 115 5.31 -15.46 -4.07
C PHE A 115 4.15 -14.61 -4.59
N SER A 116 4.32 -13.97 -5.73
CA SER A 116 3.26 -13.18 -6.36
C SER A 116 2.63 -13.99 -7.47
N PHE A 117 1.30 -14.06 -7.48
CA PHE A 117 0.55 -14.72 -8.55
C PHE A 117 0.70 -14.02 -9.91
N ASP A 118 1.11 -12.74 -9.91
CA ASP A 118 1.41 -12.00 -11.15
C ASP A 118 2.68 -12.46 -11.89
N LEU A 119 3.57 -13.21 -11.22
CA LEU A 119 4.77 -13.70 -11.89
C LEU A 119 4.37 -14.79 -12.90
N PRO A 120 4.83 -14.72 -14.16
CA PRO A 120 4.71 -15.86 -15.06
C PRO A 120 5.48 -17.03 -14.42
N LEU A 121 4.75 -18.10 -14.11
CA LEU A 121 5.28 -19.36 -13.57
C LEU A 121 6.29 -19.99 -14.54
#